data_AF-A0A954E692-F1
#
_entry.id   AF-A0A954E692-F1
#
_cell.length_a   1.000
_cell.length_b   1.000
_cell.length_c   1.000
_cell.angle_alpha   90.00
_cell.angle_beta   90.00
_cell.angle_gamma   90.00
#
_symmetry.space_group_name_H-M   'P 1'
#
loop_
_entity.id
_entity.type
_entity.pdbx_description
1 polymer ?
#
loop_
_entity_poly.entity_id
_entity_poly.type
_entity_poly.pdbx_seq_one_letter_code
_entity_poly.pdbx_strand_id
1 'polypeptide(L)'
;MNRRAALVGMHGHGKSTLLEQITALFRASGETILRIQLREGDRRLDQNTRCELTEALGRYTLVILDGAEQLSLWNWRRFLQSLPSETGCLITSHRPGRLPTLWRCETTLDLLLELVEDLQGPVSSEQQALMAGLFASHRGDMRLCLRSLYDYYADGIWTPIRDEMQ
;
A
#
# COMPACT_ATOMS: atom_id res chain seq x y z
N MET A 1 -14.30 7.48 20.03
CA MET A 1 -13.84 6.59 18.93
C MET A 1 -12.62 7.24 18.30
N ASN A 2 -11.43 6.66 18.50
CA ASN A 2 -10.19 7.26 17.98
C ASN A 2 -10.11 7.00 16.48
N ARG A 3 -10.03 8.07 15.66
CA ARG A 3 -9.90 8.02 14.19
C ARG A 3 -8.49 7.54 13.77
N ARG A 4 -7.97 6.49 14.41
CA ARG A 4 -6.58 6.03 14.28
C ARG A 4 -6.54 4.55 13.92
N ALA A 5 -5.97 4.22 12.77
CA ALA A 5 -6.01 2.87 12.23
C ALA A 5 -4.79 2.51 11.38
N ALA A 6 -4.59 1.21 11.13
CA ALA A 6 -3.48 0.68 10.34
C ALA A 6 -3.96 -0.18 9.16
N LEU A 7 -3.35 0.04 7.99
CA LEU A 7 -3.33 -0.90 6.86
C LEU A 7 -2.10 -1.78 7.01
N VAL A 8 -2.30 -3.08 7.20
CA VAL A 8 -1.22 -4.04 7.48
C VAL A 8 -1.02 -4.96 6.28
N GLY A 9 0.22 -5.22 5.88
CA GLY A 9 0.51 -6.17 4.80
C GLY A 9 1.94 -6.06 4.31
N MET A 10 2.47 -7.12 3.71
CA MET A 10 3.84 -7.14 3.19
C MET A 10 3.99 -6.21 1.98
N HIS A 11 5.23 -5.96 1.54
CA HIS A 11 5.48 -5.20 0.32
C HIS A 11 4.75 -5.83 -0.88
N GLY A 12 4.36 -5.00 -1.85
CA GLY A 12 3.63 -5.46 -3.03
C GLY A 12 2.15 -5.77 -2.82
N HIS A 13 1.62 -5.85 -1.59
CA HIS A 13 0.22 -6.24 -1.36
C HIS A 13 -0.82 -5.12 -1.55
N GLY A 14 -0.56 -4.08 -2.35
CA GLY A 14 -1.59 -3.06 -2.64
C GLY A 14 -1.93 -2.08 -1.51
N LYS A 15 -1.21 -2.08 -0.37
CA LYS A 15 -1.39 -1.08 0.71
C LYS A 15 -1.38 0.36 0.19
N SER A 16 -0.41 0.70 -0.65
CA SER A 16 -0.25 2.05 -1.19
C SER A 16 -1.42 2.41 -2.14
N THR A 17 -1.90 1.46 -2.93
CA THR A 17 -3.08 1.62 -3.80
C THR A 17 -4.34 1.89 -2.96
N LEU A 18 -4.59 1.07 -1.93
CA LEU A 18 -5.73 1.27 -1.02
C LEU A 18 -5.61 2.60 -0.27
N LEU A 19 -4.40 2.98 0.13
CA LEU A 19 -4.14 4.25 0.80
C LEU A 19 -4.48 5.44 -0.10
N GLU A 20 -4.17 5.36 -1.40
CA GLU A 20 -4.52 6.39 -2.38
C GLU A 20 -6.03 6.52 -2.58
N GLN A 21 -6.75 5.40 -2.65
CA GLN A 21 -8.22 5.41 -2.72
C GLN A 21 -8.85 6.04 -1.47
N ILE A 22 -8.39 5.63 -0.28
CA ILE A 22 -8.86 6.21 0.98
C ILE A 22 -8.54 7.72 1.03
N THR A 23 -7.33 8.11 0.61
CA THR A 23 -6.92 9.51 0.54
C THR A 23 -7.85 10.32 -0.35
N ALA A 24 -8.20 9.80 -1.53
CA ALA A 24 -9.10 10.46 -2.47
C ALA A 24 -10.49 10.69 -1.87
N LEU A 25 -11.04 9.68 -1.18
CA LEU A 25 -12.34 9.78 -0.51
C LEU A 25 -12.36 10.86 0.59
N PHE A 26 -11.33 10.91 1.44
CA PHE A 26 -11.27 11.92 2.50
C PHE A 26 -11.02 13.34 1.98
N ARG A 27 -10.25 13.48 0.89
CA ARG A 27 -10.13 14.77 0.20
C ARG A 27 -11.47 15.23 -0.36
N ALA A 28 -12.22 14.32 -0.98
CA ALA A 28 -13.55 14.63 -1.51
C ALA A 28 -14.53 15.05 -0.41
N SER A 29 -14.37 14.56 0.83
CA SER A 29 -15.15 15.01 1.99
C SER A 29 -14.63 16.29 2.65
N GLY A 30 -13.63 16.96 2.07
CA GLY A 30 -13.10 18.23 2.56
C GLY A 30 -12.07 18.12 3.69
N GLU A 31 -11.51 16.93 3.93
CA GLU A 31 -10.43 16.78 4.92
C GLU A 31 -9.07 17.18 4.36
N THR A 32 -8.28 17.86 5.20
CA THR A 32 -6.87 18.16 4.92
C THR A 32 -6.06 16.88 5.09
N ILE A 33 -5.37 16.46 4.03
CA ILE A 33 -4.51 15.27 4.08
C ILE A 33 -3.05 15.66 4.20
N LEU A 34 -2.39 15.18 5.25
CA LEU A 34 -0.95 15.26 5.41
C LEU A 34 -0.34 13.89 5.22
N ARG A 35 0.30 13.67 4.06
CA ARG A 35 0.97 12.39 3.76
C ARG A 35 2.46 12.50 4.06
N ILE A 36 2.93 11.63 4.93
CA ILE A 36 4.32 11.46 5.31
C ILE A 36 4.76 10.09 4.84
N GLN A 37 5.81 10.04 4.03
CA GLN A 37 6.39 8.78 3.56
C GLN A 37 7.73 8.56 4.25
N LEU A 38 7.84 7.45 4.96
CA LEU A 38 9.08 6.99 5.57
C LEU A 38 9.76 5.98 4.63
N ARG A 39 11.04 6.17 4.42
CA ARG A 39 11.91 5.30 3.64
C ARG A 39 12.69 4.38 4.57
N GLU A 40 13.26 3.33 3.98
CA GLU A 40 14.13 2.43 4.72
C GLU A 40 15.30 3.20 5.34
N GLY A 41 15.47 3.07 6.66
CA GLY A 41 16.46 3.83 7.44
C GLY A 41 15.93 5.09 8.12
N ASP A 42 14.71 5.54 7.81
CA ASP A 42 14.10 6.71 8.45
C ASP A 42 13.62 6.39 9.87
N ARG A 43 14.54 6.48 10.84
CA ARG A 43 14.24 6.18 12.24
C ARG A 43 13.48 7.31 12.95
N ARG A 44 13.40 8.49 12.34
CA ARG A 44 12.77 9.72 12.86
C ARG A 44 12.18 10.55 11.71
N LEU A 45 11.15 11.33 12.01
CA LEU A 45 10.71 12.41 11.12
C LEU A 45 11.77 13.52 11.08
N ASP A 46 12.06 14.03 9.90
CA ASP A 46 12.94 15.19 9.74
C ASP A 46 12.30 16.48 10.31
N GLN A 47 13.12 17.52 10.44
CA GLN A 47 12.69 18.78 11.05
C GLN A 47 11.55 19.45 10.25
N ASN A 48 11.63 19.43 8.91
CA ASN A 48 10.68 20.10 8.04
C ASN A 48 9.31 19.44 8.13
N THR A 49 9.27 18.11 8.02
CA THR A 49 8.06 17.30 8.18
C THR A 49 7.39 17.55 9.53
N ARG A 50 8.18 17.74 10.60
CA ARG A 50 7.65 18.03 11.94
C ARG A 50 7.05 19.44 12.04
N CYS A 51 7.67 20.43 11.39
CA CYS A 51 7.14 21.78 11.31
C CYS A 51 5.82 21.80 10.52
N GLU A 52 5.81 21.21 9.32
CA GLU A 52 4.61 21.09 8.48
C GLU A 52 3.47 20.36 9.20
N LEU A 53 3.77 19.26 9.90
CA LEU A 53 2.80 18.57 10.72
C LEU A 53 2.21 19.53 11.76
N THR A 54 3.05 20.25 12.51
CA THR A 54 2.58 21.14 13.58
C THR A 54 1.70 22.26 13.05
N GLU A 55 2.01 22.80 11.88
CA GLU A 55 1.28 23.92 11.27
C GLU A 55 -0.07 23.50 10.68
N ALA A 56 -0.18 22.27 10.15
CA ALA A 56 -1.36 21.81 9.42
C ALA A 56 -2.33 20.93 10.24
N LEU A 57 -2.05 20.71 11.53
CA LEU A 57 -2.93 19.95 12.42
C LEU A 57 -4.19 20.74 12.80
N GLY A 58 -5.35 20.13 12.56
CA GLY A 58 -6.65 20.68 12.90
C GLY A 58 -7.75 19.61 13.01
N ARG A 59 -8.98 20.07 13.23
CA ARG A 59 -10.19 19.24 13.50
C ARG A 59 -10.64 18.38 12.30
N TYR A 60 -10.14 18.67 11.11
CA TYR A 60 -10.45 17.96 9.85
C TYR A 60 -9.19 17.52 9.12
N THR A 61 -8.15 17.17 9.89
CA THR A 61 -6.89 16.69 9.33
C THR A 61 -6.79 15.17 9.48
N LEU A 62 -6.48 14.50 8.38
CA LEU A 62 -6.06 13.10 8.36
C LEU A 62 -4.56 13.04 8.05
N VAL A 63 -3.79 12.56 9.03
CA VAL A 63 -2.36 12.29 8.87
C VAL A 63 -2.18 10.87 8.37
N ILE A 64 -1.47 10.73 7.26
CA ILE A 64 -1.13 9.46 6.65
C ILE A 64 0.36 9.22 6.82
N LEU A 65 0.73 8.12 7.48
CA LEU A 65 2.13 7.71 7.64
C LEU A 65 2.39 6.41 6.88
N ASP A 66 3.02 6.51 5.72
CA ASP A 66 3.39 5.37 4.88
C ASP A 66 4.77 4.84 5.30
N GLY A 67 4.86 3.55 5.65
CA GLY A 67 6.10 2.93 6.14
C GLY A 67 6.33 3.15 7.63
N ALA A 68 5.27 3.14 8.46
CA ALA A 68 5.40 3.43 9.87
C ALA A 68 6.46 2.55 10.54
N GLU A 69 6.64 1.28 10.11
CA GLU A 69 7.63 0.30 10.62
C GLU A 69 9.04 0.85 10.77
N GLN A 70 9.40 1.84 9.97
CA GLN A 70 10.72 2.47 9.98
C GLN A 70 10.98 3.32 11.25
N LEU A 71 9.94 3.89 11.87
CA LEU A 71 10.11 4.67 13.10
C LEU A 71 10.52 3.81 14.29
N SER A 72 11.49 4.31 15.06
CA SER A 72 11.77 3.74 16.38
C SER A 72 10.55 3.82 17.30
N LEU A 73 10.43 2.92 18.27
CA LEU A 73 9.31 2.92 19.23
C LEU A 73 9.18 4.27 19.98
N TRP A 74 10.31 4.91 20.29
CA TRP A 74 10.33 6.22 20.94
C TRP A 74 9.77 7.31 20.03
N ASN A 75 10.22 7.35 18.76
CA ASN A 75 9.73 8.34 17.79
C ASN A 75 8.28 8.10 17.40
N TRP A 76 7.84 6.84 17.35
CA TRP A 76 6.45 6.47 17.17
C TRP A 76 5.55 7.03 18.29
N ARG A 77 5.94 6.84 19.56
CA ARG A 77 5.20 7.38 20.70
C ARG A 77 5.14 8.90 20.65
N ARG A 78 6.27 9.57 20.36
CA ARG A 78 6.33 11.03 20.23
C ARG A 78 5.42 11.54 19.10
N PHE A 79 5.42 10.86 17.96
CA PHE A 79 4.53 11.17 16.85
C PHE A 79 3.05 11.04 17.26
N LEU A 80 2.66 9.93 17.88
CA LEU A 80 1.27 9.75 18.31
C LEU A 80 0.83 10.76 19.38
N GLN A 81 1.75 11.19 20.24
CA GLN A 81 1.50 12.21 21.26
C GLN A 81 1.41 13.62 20.68
N SER A 82 2.07 13.90 19.55
CA SER A 82 1.94 15.19 18.87
C SER A 82 0.64 15.34 18.09
N LEU A 83 -0.09 14.26 17.85
CA LEU A 83 -1.38 14.31 17.16
C LEU A 83 -2.51 14.62 18.16
N PRO A 84 -3.30 15.69 17.94
CA PRO A 84 -4.54 15.95 18.66
C PRO A 84 -5.50 14.75 18.63
N SER A 85 -6.40 14.70 19.61
CA SER A 85 -7.43 13.64 19.70
C SER A 85 -8.41 13.67 18.53
N GLU A 86 -8.66 14.86 17.97
CA GLU A 86 -9.59 15.08 16.84
C GLU A 86 -8.97 14.75 15.48
N THR A 87 -7.64 14.65 15.41
CA THR A 87 -6.91 14.34 14.17
C THR A 87 -6.99 12.85 13.84
N GLY A 88 -7.33 12.56 12.58
CA GLY A 88 -7.28 11.22 12.03
C GLY A 88 -5.84 10.77 11.79
N CYS A 89 -5.54 9.50 12.01
CA CYS A 89 -4.23 8.92 11.71
C CYS A 89 -4.39 7.57 11.01
N LEU A 90 -3.89 7.47 9.78
CA LEU A 90 -3.85 6.22 9.03
C LEU A 90 -2.40 5.86 8.77
N ILE A 91 -2.00 4.63 9.12
CA ILE A 91 -0.64 4.16 8.87
C ILE A 91 -0.61 2.96 7.94
N THR A 92 0.48 2.80 7.21
CA THR A 92 0.82 1.51 6.60
C THR A 92 1.93 0.84 7.43
N SER A 93 1.86 -0.49 7.56
CA SER A 93 2.86 -1.29 8.26
C SER A 93 2.93 -2.71 7.69
N HIS A 94 4.08 -3.38 7.80
CA HIS A 94 4.16 -4.81 7.44
C HIS A 94 3.51 -5.72 8.47
N ARG A 95 3.57 -5.34 9.75
CA ARG A 95 3.09 -6.13 10.88
C ARG A 95 2.07 -5.35 11.70
N PRO A 96 1.10 -6.02 12.34
CA PRO A 96 0.17 -5.38 13.26
C PRO A 96 0.90 -4.87 14.52
N GLY A 97 0.24 -4.00 15.29
CA GLY A 97 0.67 -3.65 16.66
C GLY A 97 0.98 -2.17 16.92
N ARG A 98 1.03 -1.33 15.89
CA ARG A 98 1.24 0.13 16.07
C ARG A 98 -0.05 0.90 16.29
N LEU A 99 -1.11 0.54 15.56
CA LEU A 99 -2.48 1.02 15.72
C LEU A 99 -3.44 -0.17 15.52
N PRO A 100 -4.74 -0.04 15.89
CA PRO A 100 -5.76 -1.02 15.52
C PRO A 100 -5.73 -1.30 14.02
N THR A 101 -5.71 -2.58 13.64
CA THR A 101 -5.70 -2.98 12.23
C THR A 101 -7.08 -2.69 11.64
N LEU A 102 -7.15 -1.78 10.66
CA LEU A 102 -8.36 -1.50 9.89
C LEU A 102 -8.56 -2.55 8.81
N TRP A 103 -7.47 -2.85 8.09
CA TRP A 103 -7.50 -3.79 6.98
C TRP A 103 -6.16 -4.50 6.88
N ARG A 104 -6.21 -5.80 6.54
CA ARG A 104 -5.03 -6.56 6.19
C ARG A 104 -5.00 -6.77 4.68
N CYS A 105 -3.99 -6.20 4.05
CA CYS A 105 -3.68 -6.36 2.65
C CYS A 105 -2.98 -7.71 2.45
N GLU A 106 -3.76 -8.70 2.07
CA GLU A 106 -3.31 -10.03 1.65
C GLU A 106 -3.53 -10.14 0.14
N THR A 107 -2.58 -10.76 -0.54
CA THR A 107 -2.66 -11.06 -1.97
C THR A 107 -2.96 -12.54 -2.11
N THR A 108 -3.69 -12.89 -3.16
CA THR A 108 -4.01 -14.27 -3.52
C THR A 108 -3.58 -14.52 -4.95
N LEU A 109 -3.39 -15.79 -5.29
CA LEU A 109 -3.17 -16.18 -6.68
C LEU A 109 -4.36 -15.74 -7.54
N ASP A 110 -5.59 -15.91 -7.05
CA ASP A 110 -6.81 -15.51 -7.76
C ASP A 110 -6.79 -14.02 -8.12
N LEU A 111 -6.35 -13.14 -7.22
CA LEU A 111 -6.19 -11.72 -7.51
C LEU A 111 -5.13 -11.44 -8.59
N LEU A 112 -4.06 -12.25 -8.66
CA LEU A 112 -3.05 -12.11 -9.72
C LEU A 112 -3.64 -12.53 -11.07
N LEU A 113 -4.40 -13.63 -11.10
CA LEU A 113 -5.08 -14.11 -12.29
C LEU A 113 -6.07 -13.06 -12.80
N GLU A 114 -6.96 -12.55 -11.93
CA GLU A 114 -7.94 -11.52 -12.28
C GLU A 114 -7.27 -10.26 -12.85
N LEU A 115 -6.20 -9.77 -12.22
CA LEU A 115 -5.47 -8.59 -12.71
C LEU A 115 -4.82 -8.80 -14.07
N VAL A 116 -4.31 -10.01 -14.35
CA VAL A 116 -3.71 -10.31 -15.66
C VAL A 116 -4.80 -10.51 -16.70
N GLU A 117 -5.90 -11.16 -16.36
CA GLU A 117 -7.07 -11.29 -17.24
C GLU A 117 -7.63 -9.93 -17.64
N ASP A 118 -7.74 -8.99 -16.70
CA ASP A 118 -8.18 -7.62 -16.99
C ASP A 118 -7.23 -6.89 -17.97
N LEU A 119 -5.94 -7.21 -17.97
CA LEU A 119 -4.93 -6.55 -18.80
C LEU A 119 -4.84 -7.10 -20.23
N GLN A 120 -5.06 -8.39 -20.43
CA GLN A 120 -4.84 -9.04 -21.72
C GLN A 120 -6.02 -9.86 -22.25
N GLY A 121 -7.09 -10.02 -21.47
CA GLY A 121 -8.14 -11.00 -21.71
C GLY A 121 -7.83 -12.37 -21.09
N PRO A 122 -8.60 -13.41 -21.43
CA PRO A 122 -8.54 -14.72 -20.79
C PRO A 122 -7.12 -15.30 -20.70
N VAL A 123 -6.80 -15.96 -19.57
CA VAL A 123 -5.50 -16.64 -19.38
C VAL A 123 -5.63 -18.14 -19.60
N SER A 124 -4.69 -18.71 -20.36
CA SER A 124 -4.61 -20.18 -20.56
C SER A 124 -4.17 -20.91 -19.30
N SER A 125 -4.42 -22.22 -19.23
CA SER A 125 -3.96 -23.07 -18.12
C SER A 125 -2.44 -23.08 -17.94
N GLU A 126 -1.67 -22.92 -19.02
CA GLU A 126 -0.21 -22.81 -18.95
C GLU A 126 0.22 -21.49 -18.29
N GLN A 127 -0.41 -20.38 -18.69
CA GLN A 127 -0.20 -19.07 -18.08
C GLN A 127 -0.59 -19.06 -16.60
N GLN A 128 -1.70 -19.72 -16.23
CA GLN A 128 -2.10 -19.91 -14.83
C GLN A 128 -1.04 -20.68 -14.04
N ALA A 129 -0.49 -21.76 -14.59
CA ALA A 129 0.59 -22.52 -13.93
C ALA A 129 1.86 -21.70 -13.75
N LEU A 130 2.25 -20.90 -14.76
CA LEU A 130 3.39 -19.99 -14.68
C LEU A 130 3.18 -18.93 -13.58
N MET A 131 1.99 -18.31 -13.54
CA MET A 131 1.63 -17.32 -12.53
C MET A 131 1.60 -17.93 -11.12
N ALA A 132 1.11 -19.16 -10.96
CA ALA A 132 1.18 -19.88 -9.68
C ALA A 132 2.63 -20.06 -9.21
N GLY A 133 3.54 -20.41 -10.14
CA GLY A 133 4.97 -20.51 -9.87
C GLY A 133 5.60 -19.16 -9.47
N LEU A 134 5.27 -18.08 -10.18
CA LEU A 134 5.73 -16.72 -9.86
C LEU A 134 5.18 -16.23 -8.51
N PHE A 135 3.90 -16.47 -8.25
CA PHE A 135 3.26 -16.09 -6.99
C PHE A 135 3.93 -16.77 -5.80
N ALA A 136 4.24 -18.07 -5.93
CA ALA A 136 4.97 -18.81 -4.92
C ALA A 136 6.42 -18.31 -4.76
N SER A 137 7.15 -18.10 -5.86
CA SER A 137 8.56 -17.69 -5.83
C SER A 137 8.76 -16.28 -5.26
N HIS A 138 7.84 -15.37 -5.55
CA HIS A 138 7.80 -14.00 -5.02
C HIS A 138 7.02 -13.86 -3.72
N ARG A 139 6.57 -14.98 -3.12
CA ARG A 139 5.84 -15.03 -1.85
C ARG A 139 4.62 -14.09 -1.81
N GLY A 140 3.89 -14.01 -2.91
CA GLY A 140 2.70 -13.18 -3.07
C GLY A 140 2.95 -11.69 -3.31
N ASP A 141 4.20 -11.25 -3.51
CA ASP A 141 4.48 -9.87 -3.90
C ASP A 141 4.01 -9.62 -5.34
N MET A 142 2.83 -9.00 -5.47
CA MET A 142 2.20 -8.71 -6.77
C MET A 142 3.04 -7.80 -7.65
N ARG A 143 3.81 -6.89 -7.06
CA ARG A 143 4.66 -5.98 -7.84
C ARG A 143 5.77 -6.77 -8.52
N LEU A 144 6.37 -7.72 -7.80
CA LEU A 144 7.39 -8.60 -8.38
C LEU A 144 6.79 -9.58 -9.38
N CYS A 145 5.62 -10.15 -9.10
CA CYS A 145 4.92 -11.03 -10.04
C CYS A 145 4.63 -10.32 -11.38
N LEU A 146 4.00 -9.14 -11.34
CA LEU A 146 3.69 -8.35 -12.54
C LEU A 146 4.95 -7.90 -13.27
N ARG A 147 6.03 -7.58 -12.54
CA ARG A 147 7.33 -7.25 -13.16
C ARG A 147 7.92 -8.45 -13.90
N SER A 148 7.91 -9.64 -13.31
CA SER A 148 8.39 -10.85 -13.99
C SER A 148 7.55 -11.19 -15.22
N LEU A 149 6.22 -11.01 -15.17
CA LEU A 149 5.36 -11.19 -16.33
C LEU A 149 5.67 -10.18 -17.44
N TYR A 150 5.93 -8.92 -17.09
CA TYR A 150 6.39 -7.91 -18.04
C TYR A 150 7.71 -8.31 -18.71
N ASP A 151 8.68 -8.78 -17.92
CA ASP A 151 9.98 -9.23 -18.44
C ASP A 151 9.80 -10.43 -19.40
N TYR A 152 8.95 -11.40 -19.05
CA TYR A 152 8.62 -12.53 -19.94
C TYR A 152 7.92 -12.11 -21.22
N TYR A 153 7.06 -11.09 -21.17
CA TYR A 153 6.45 -10.53 -22.37
C TYR A 153 7.49 -9.83 -23.25
N ALA A 154 8.38 -9.05 -22.66
CA ALA A 154 9.46 -8.36 -23.37
C ALA A 154 10.44 -9.34 -24.04
N ASP A 155 10.71 -10.48 -23.39
CA ASP A 155 11.58 -11.55 -23.91
C ASP A 155 10.87 -12.49 -24.91
N GLY A 156 9.57 -12.29 -25.17
CA GLY A 156 8.77 -13.12 -26.08
C GLY A 156 8.42 -14.51 -25.52
N ILE A 157 8.69 -14.76 -24.24
CA ILE A 157 8.33 -16.00 -23.53
C ILE A 157 6.83 -16.02 -23.25
N TRP A 158 6.24 -14.85 -22.99
CA TRP A 158 4.82 -14.68 -22.77
C TRP A 158 4.16 -14.04 -23.99
N THR A 159 3.15 -14.70 -24.54
CA THR A 159 2.31 -14.13 -25.59
C THR A 159 0.90 -13.92 -25.04
N PRO A 160 0.36 -12.69 -25.02
CA PRO A 160 -1.00 -12.44 -24.61
C PRO A 160 -1.95 -13.12 -25.59
N ILE A 161 -2.99 -13.75 -25.04
CA ILE A 161 -4.07 -14.30 -25.85
C ILE A 161 -4.88 -13.09 -26.31
N ARG A 162 -4.51 -12.52 -27.46
CA ARG A 162 -5.34 -11.52 -28.10
C ARG A 162 -6.56 -12.25 -28.64
N ASP A 163 -7.74 -11.95 -28.11
CA ASP A 163 -8.94 -12.10 -28.92
C ASP A 163 -8.74 -11.21 -30.14
N GLU A 164 -8.75 -11.81 -31.33
CA GLU A 164 -8.95 -11.08 -32.56
C GLU A 164 -10.35 -10.45 -32.50
N MET A 165 -10.46 -9.28 -31.88
CA MET A 165 -11.64 -8.43 -32.04
C MET A 165 -11.62 -7.88 -33.46
N GLN A 166 -12.34 -8.59 -34.34
CA GLN A 166 -13.06 -8.01 -35.48
C GLN A 166 -14.00 -6.89 -35.02
#